data_AF-A0A6G0RHV0-F1
#
_entry.id   AF-A0A6G0RHV0-F1
#
_cell.length_a   1.000
_cell.length_b   1.000
_cell.length_c   1.000
_cell.angle_alpha   90.00
_cell.angle_beta   90.00
_cell.angle_gamma   90.00
#
_symmetry.space_group_name_H-M   'P 1'
#
loop_
_entity.id
_entity.type
_entity.pdbx_description
1 polymer ?
#
loop_
_entity_poly.entity_id
_entity_poly.type
_entity_poly.pdbx_seq_one_letter_code
_entity_poly.pdbx_strand_id
1 'polypeptide(L)'
;MNHITSQHPDYEGVVRNFQGDKNGTVLCFVNKKSTTIFGRLVWIVEGNLPFRFCENPETRRYTNLDPICDDTLVKYVEGVSSGVLVYCFLSETTVL
;
A
#
# COMPACT_ATOMS: atom_id res chain seq x y z
N MET A 1 -22.74 -10.85 -11.69
CA MET A 1 -22.58 -11.07 -10.23
C MET A 1 -21.14 -10.76 -9.87
N ASN A 2 -20.90 -9.85 -8.93
CA ASN A 2 -19.55 -9.47 -8.50
C ASN A 2 -19.08 -10.41 -7.37
N HIS A 3 -17.77 -10.70 -7.34
CA HIS A 3 -17.17 -11.54 -6.29
C HIS A 3 -17.45 -10.97 -4.88
N ILE A 4 -17.49 -9.65 -4.77
CA ILE A 4 -17.74 -8.91 -3.53
C ILE A 4 -19.14 -9.24 -2.98
N THR A 5 -20.19 -9.11 -3.80
CA THR A 5 -21.57 -9.40 -3.38
C THR A 5 -21.83 -10.89 -3.15
N SER A 6 -20.98 -11.77 -3.70
CA SER A 6 -21.08 -13.22 -3.52
C SER A 6 -20.39 -13.72 -2.25
N GLN A 7 -19.26 -13.14 -1.87
CA GLN A 7 -18.48 -13.55 -0.69
C GLN A 7 -18.81 -12.71 0.55
N HIS A 8 -19.32 -11.49 0.34
CA HIS A 8 -19.68 -10.53 1.39
C HIS A 8 -21.09 -9.97 1.14
N PRO A 9 -22.13 -10.72 1.53
CA PRO A 9 -23.53 -10.31 1.30
C PRO A 9 -23.91 -9.00 2.02
N ASP A 10 -23.20 -8.65 3.09
CA ASP A 10 -23.37 -7.47 3.93
C ASP A 10 -22.47 -6.30 3.54
N TYR A 11 -21.68 -6.42 2.46
CA TYR A 11 -20.71 -5.42 2.00
C TYR A 11 -21.28 -3.99 1.95
N GLU A 12 -22.45 -3.81 1.35
CA GLU A 12 -23.09 -2.49 1.20
C GLU A 12 -23.39 -1.85 2.56
N GLY A 13 -23.81 -2.65 3.55
CA GLY A 13 -24.05 -2.19 4.91
C GLY A 13 -22.75 -1.82 5.63
N VAL A 14 -21.70 -2.62 5.44
CA VAL A 14 -20.37 -2.36 6.00
C VAL A 14 -19.78 -1.06 5.46
N VAL A 15 -19.85 -0.84 4.15
CA VAL A 15 -19.35 0.40 3.51
C VAL A 15 -20.18 1.60 3.92
N ARG A 16 -21.52 1.51 3.93
CA ARG A 16 -22.40 2.62 4.31
C ARG A 16 -22.20 3.06 5.76
N ASN A 17 -21.92 2.12 6.65
CA ASN A 17 -21.72 2.38 8.08
C ASN A 17 -20.25 2.62 8.44
N PHE A 18 -19.35 2.61 7.44
CA PHE A 18 -17.92 2.79 7.68
C PHE A 18 -17.63 4.23 8.12
N GLN A 19 -17.02 4.37 9.30
CA GLN A 19 -16.68 5.69 9.86
C GLN A 19 -15.19 6.06 9.68
N GLY A 20 -14.43 5.28 8.93
CA GLY A 20 -12.97 5.40 8.90
C GLY A 20 -12.31 4.55 9.98
N ASP A 21 -11.05 4.17 9.76
CA ASP A 21 -10.18 3.78 10.88
C ASP A 21 -9.91 5.00 11.78
N LYS A 22 -9.15 4.87 12.87
CA LYS A 22 -8.81 5.95 13.83
C LYS A 22 -8.32 7.26 13.18
N ASN A 23 -7.85 7.19 11.93
CA ASN A 23 -7.32 8.30 11.15
C ASN A 23 -8.28 8.77 10.02
N GLY A 24 -9.53 8.30 9.99
CA GLY A 24 -10.49 8.60 8.92
C GLY A 24 -10.20 7.91 7.58
N THR A 25 -9.26 6.96 7.56
CA THR A 25 -8.80 6.30 6.34
C THR A 25 -9.48 4.94 6.11
N VAL A 26 -9.64 4.54 4.84
CA VAL A 26 -10.10 3.20 4.42
C VAL A 26 -9.04 2.08 4.56
N LEU A 27 -7.91 2.37 5.21
CA LEU A 27 -6.78 1.44 5.34
C LEU A 27 -7.15 0.13 6.04
N CYS A 28 -8.21 0.10 6.85
CA CYS A 28 -8.70 -1.12 7.48
C CYS A 28 -9.22 -2.17 6.48
N PHE A 29 -9.61 -1.75 5.27
CA PHE A 29 -10.00 -2.67 4.19
C PHE A 29 -8.80 -3.14 3.35
N VAL A 30 -7.66 -2.48 3.49
CA VAL A 30 -6.44 -2.83 2.78
C VAL A 30 -5.74 -3.96 3.53
N ASN A 31 -5.19 -4.92 2.78
CA ASN A 31 -4.40 -6.00 3.37
C ASN A 31 -3.25 -5.41 4.19
N LYS A 32 -3.11 -5.87 5.45
CA LYS A 32 -2.03 -5.46 6.37
C LYS A 32 -0.65 -5.49 5.73
N LYS A 33 -0.35 -6.53 4.93
CA LYS A 33 0.94 -6.65 4.22
C LYS A 33 1.16 -5.47 3.28
N SER A 34 0.16 -5.10 2.49
CA SER A 34 0.24 -3.98 1.56
C SER A 34 0.42 -2.66 2.30
N THR A 35 -0.33 -2.45 3.39
CA THR A 35 -0.19 -1.25 4.24
C THR A 35 1.21 -1.14 4.85
N THR A 36 1.76 -2.25 5.35
CA THR A 36 3.14 -2.30 5.87
C THR A 36 4.16 -1.94 4.81
N ILE A 37 4.08 -2.54 3.61
CA ILE A 37 5.01 -2.25 2.51
C ILE A 37 4.91 -0.78 2.10
N PHE A 38 3.69 -0.24 1.96
CA PHE A 38 3.49 1.16 1.63
C PHE A 38 4.13 2.09 2.68
N GLY A 39 3.94 1.81 3.97
CA GLY A 39 4.59 2.56 5.04
C GLY A 39 6.12 2.54 4.97
N ARG A 40 6.71 1.41 4.52
CA ARG A 40 8.16 1.33 4.29
C ARG A 40 8.62 2.20 3.13
N LEU A 41 7.85 2.22 2.03
CA LEU A 41 8.15 3.07 0.88
C LEU A 41 8.11 4.55 1.26
N VAL A 42 7.09 4.98 2.03
CA VAL A 42 7.02 6.33 2.57
C VAL A 42 8.27 6.65 3.39
N TRP A 43 8.68 5.77 4.30
CA TRP A 43 9.87 6.01 5.11
C TRP A 43 11.16 6.14 4.29
N ILE A 44 11.32 5.30 3.26
CA ILE A 44 12.48 5.34 2.37
C ILE A 44 12.52 6.63 1.56
N VAL A 45 11.39 7.02 0.98
CA VAL A 45 11.28 8.21 0.12
C VAL A 45 11.44 9.48 0.95
N GLU A 46 10.65 9.63 2.01
CA GLU A 46 10.67 10.83 2.88
C GLU A 46 11.98 10.95 3.66
N GLY A 47 12.57 9.81 4.06
CA GLY A 47 13.84 9.75 4.77
C GLY A 47 15.07 9.79 3.86
N ASN A 48 14.89 9.80 2.53
CA ASN A 48 15.95 9.68 1.53
C ASN A 48 16.94 8.54 1.87
N LEU A 49 16.41 7.37 2.22
CA LEU A 49 17.18 6.21 2.67
C LEU A 49 17.51 5.28 1.50
N PRO A 50 18.64 4.56 1.54
CA PRO A 50 18.91 3.51 0.55
C PRO A 50 17.94 2.33 0.73
N PHE A 51 17.58 1.62 -0.35
CA PHE A 51 16.73 0.41 -0.27
C PHE A 51 17.29 -0.67 0.67
N ARG A 52 18.63 -0.76 0.77
CA ARG A 52 19.37 -1.61 1.72
C ARG A 52 19.02 -1.34 3.20
N PHE A 53 18.41 -0.20 3.51
CA PHE A 53 17.92 0.13 4.86
C PHE A 53 17.02 -0.97 5.44
N CYS A 54 16.21 -1.61 4.60
CA CYS A 54 15.31 -2.68 5.03
C CYS A 54 16.02 -3.96 5.47
N GLU A 55 17.24 -4.19 4.98
CA GLU A 55 18.06 -5.35 5.32
C GLU A 55 19.04 -5.06 6.46
N ASN A 56 19.21 -3.78 6.82
CA ASN A 56 20.14 -3.37 7.87
C ASN A 56 19.79 -4.04 9.21
N PRO A 57 20.74 -4.76 9.84
CA PRO A 57 20.55 -5.39 11.14
C PRO A 57 20.06 -4.43 12.23
N GLU A 58 20.51 -3.18 12.24
CA GLU A 58 20.07 -2.19 13.23
C GLU A 58 18.61 -1.79 12.99
N THR A 59 18.20 -1.61 11.73
CA THR A 59 16.79 -1.38 11.39
C THR A 59 15.93 -2.55 11.87
N ARG A 60 16.39 -3.80 11.70
CA ARG A 60 15.69 -4.99 12.20
C ARG A 60 15.64 -5.06 13.72
N ARG A 61 16.67 -4.56 14.40
CA ARG A 61 16.75 -4.52 15.86
C ARG A 61 15.78 -3.50 16.47
N TYR A 62 15.59 -2.36 15.81
CA TYR A 62 14.81 -1.25 16.34
C TYR A 62 13.40 -1.12 15.74
N THR A 63 13.00 -2.01 14.84
CA THR A 63 11.67 -2.00 14.22
C THR A 63 10.97 -3.34 14.37
N ASN A 64 9.65 -3.33 14.47
CA ASN A 64 8.81 -4.54 14.47
C ASN A 64 8.36 -4.93 13.04
N LEU A 65 9.12 -4.54 12.02
CA LEU A 65 8.75 -4.77 10.63
C LEU A 65 9.26 -6.15 10.17
N ASP A 66 8.41 -6.89 9.45
CA ASP A 66 8.81 -8.17 8.87
C ASP A 66 10.03 -8.03 7.95
N PRO A 67 10.94 -9.01 7.91
CA PRO A 67 12.06 -9.02 6.98
C PRO A 67 11.59 -8.92 5.53
N ILE A 68 12.23 -8.04 4.76
CA ILE A 68 12.07 -7.94 3.31
C ILE A 68 13.45 -7.68 2.69
N CYS A 69 13.73 -8.32 1.56
CA CYS A 69 14.94 -8.03 0.80
C CYS A 69 14.73 -6.83 -0.13
N ASP A 70 15.83 -6.17 -0.49
CA ASP A 70 15.82 -5.03 -1.41
C ASP A 70 15.22 -5.39 -2.77
N ASP A 71 15.55 -6.55 -3.34
CA ASP A 71 14.98 -7.04 -4.61
C ASP A 71 13.45 -7.13 -4.57
N THR A 72 12.89 -7.60 -3.46
CA THR A 72 11.43 -7.71 -3.31
C THR A 72 10.80 -6.33 -3.14
N LEU A 73 11.50 -5.42 -2.47
CA LEU A 73 11.04 -4.05 -2.29
C LEU A 73 11.03 -3.26 -3.61
N VAL A 74 12.03 -3.46 -4.47
CA VAL A 74 12.10 -2.88 -5.82
C VAL A 74 10.87 -3.28 -6.64
N LYS A 75 10.46 -4.56 -6.61
CA LYS A 75 9.24 -5.02 -7.31
C LYS A 75 7.98 -4.27 -6.85
N TYR A 76 7.88 -3.93 -5.56
CA TYR A 76 6.76 -3.13 -5.07
C TYR A 76 6.84 -1.68 -5.56
N VAL A 77 8.03 -1.07 -5.60
CA VAL A 77 8.23 0.27 -6.16
C VAL A 77 7.85 0.30 -7.64
N GLU A 78 8.29 -0.68 -8.42
CA GLU A 78 7.94 -0.81 -9.84
C GLU A 78 6.43 -0.94 -10.03
N GLY A 79 5.77 -1.77 -9.21
CA GLY A 79 4.31 -1.94 -9.24
C GLY A 79 3.58 -0.63 -8.93
N VAL A 80 3.98 0.10 -7.89
CA VAL A 80 3.38 1.38 -7.52
C VAL A 80 3.63 2.44 -8.61
N SER A 81 4.86 2.53 -9.12
CA SER A 81 5.25 3.50 -10.14
C SER A 81 4.52 3.25 -11.46
N SER A 82 4.39 1.98 -11.86
CA SER A 82 3.61 1.59 -13.05
C SER A 82 2.14 1.97 -12.89
N GLY A 83 1.56 1.79 -11.70
CA GLY A 83 0.20 2.22 -11.39
C GLY A 83 0.02 3.73 -11.53
N VAL A 84 0.94 4.52 -10.98
CA VAL A 84 0.91 6.00 -11.08
C VAL A 84 1.00 6.45 -12.54
N LEU A 85 1.90 5.86 -13.33
CA LEU A 85 2.03 6.17 -14.76
C LEU A 85 0.74 5.85 -15.53
N VAL A 86 0.09 4.73 -15.24
CA VAL A 86 -1.21 4.38 -15.83
C VAL A 86 -2.29 5.38 -15.44
N TYR A 87 -2.37 5.79 -14.17
CA TYR A 87 -3.33 6.81 -13.73
C TYR A 87 -3.07 8.17 -14.37
N CYS A 88 -1.82 8.63 -14.46
CA CYS A 88 -1.45 9.88 -15.14
C CYS A 88 -1.84 9.82 -16.63
N PHE A 89 -1.49 8.73 -17.32
CA PHE A 89 -1.81 8.55 -18.73
C PHE A 89 -3.33 8.50 -18.97
N LEU A 90 -4.07 7.77 -18.14
CA LEU A 90 -5.53 7.71 -18.23
C LEU A 90 -6.17 9.07 -17.90
N SER A 91 -5.64 9.80 -16.92
CA SER A 91 -6.12 11.14 -16.58
C SER A 91 -5.92 12.12 -17.72
N GLU A 92 -4.79 12.03 -18.44
CA GLU A 92 -4.50 12.87 -19.61
C GLU A 92 -5.41 12.52 -20.80
N THR A 93 -5.72 11.25 -21.03
CA THR A 93 -6.66 10.84 -22.09
C THR A 93 -8.13 11.18 -21.80
N THR A 94 -8.50 11.45 -20.55
CA THR A 94 -9.88 11.83 -20.19
C THR A 94 -10.14 13.33 -20.38
N VAL A 95 -9.10 14.12 -20.66
CA VAL A 95 -9.19 15.58 -20.92
C VAL A 95 -9.22 15.92 -22.43
N LEU A 96 -9.33 14.94 -23.32
CA LEU A 96 -9.47 15.11 -24.77
C LEU A 96 -10.83 14.64 -25.28
#